data_AF-A0A1Y4S8T5-F1
#
_entry.id   AF-A0A1Y4S8T5-F1
#
_cell.length_a   1.000
_cell.length_b   1.000
_cell.length_c   1.000
_cell.angle_alpha   90.00
_cell.angle_beta   90.00
_cell.angle_gamma   90.00
#
_symmetry.space_group_name_H-M   'P 1'
#
loop_
_entity.id
_entity.type
_entity.pdbx_description
1 polymer ?
#
loop_
_entity_poly.entity_id
_entity_poly.type
_entity_poly.pdbx_seq_one_letter_code
_entity_poly.pdbx_strand_id
1 'polypeptide(L)'
;MKHIRYYIIIFFMAIILVCSGVFIGLHWDEWFKETNNDTLINEMDSNQNKNNDSIDIPGFDIINFKANSLNQEIQLYNPYENTCYFRLSLYFNDGTLLWQSDLLEPGEAVQQVTIQKELEIGMYENCILKYDCFQMNEELTPLNGSQITFTMNVS
;
A
#
# COMPACT_ATOMS: atom_id res chain seq x y z
N MET A 1 42.98 39.55 -36.03
CA MET A 1 42.68 39.97 -34.63
C MET A 1 41.40 39.37 -34.03
N LYS A 2 40.31 39.15 -34.79
CA LYS A 2 39.05 38.59 -34.25
C LYS A 2 39.14 37.08 -33.87
N HIS A 3 39.85 36.27 -34.66
CA HIS A 3 40.04 34.84 -34.37
C HIS A 3 40.87 34.59 -33.09
N ILE A 4 41.90 35.41 -32.86
CA ILE A 4 42.71 35.35 -31.62
C ILE A 4 41.83 35.59 -30.38
N ARG A 5 40.89 36.54 -30.45
CA ARG A 5 39.97 36.85 -29.35
C ARG A 5 39.00 35.71 -29.07
N TYR A 6 38.55 35.01 -30.11
CA TYR A 6 37.64 33.86 -29.97
C TYR A 6 38.34 32.66 -29.31
N TYR A 7 39.57 32.35 -29.71
CA TYR A 7 40.35 31.29 -29.06
C TYR A 7 40.69 31.61 -27.59
N ILE A 8 40.94 32.88 -27.28
CA ILE A 8 41.12 33.32 -25.89
C ILE A 8 39.83 33.08 -25.07
N ILE A 9 38.65 33.42 -25.61
CA ILE A 9 37.37 33.21 -24.92
C ILE A 9 37.09 31.71 -24.69
N ILE A 10 37.31 30.86 -25.70
CA ILE A 10 37.15 29.40 -25.56
C ILE A 10 38.11 28.84 -24.52
N PHE A 11 39.36 29.29 -24.52
CA PHE A 11 40.36 28.85 -23.56
C PHE A 11 39.96 29.22 -22.13
N PHE A 12 39.46 30.44 -21.91
CA PHE A 12 38.92 30.84 -20.61
C PHE A 12 37.68 30.04 -20.21
N MET A 13 36.75 29.76 -21.14
CA MET A 13 35.57 28.94 -20.86
C MET A 13 35.95 27.49 -20.49
N ALA A 14 36.94 26.91 -21.17
CA ALA A 14 37.46 25.58 -20.87
C ALA A 14 38.11 25.54 -19.49
N ILE A 15 38.88 26.57 -19.12
CA ILE A 15 39.47 26.69 -17.78
C ILE A 15 38.37 26.79 -16.72
N ILE A 16 37.33 27.60 -16.95
CA ILE A 16 36.21 27.73 -16.01
C ILE A 16 35.50 26.39 -15.80
N LEU A 17 35.30 25.59 -16.86
CA LEU A 17 34.68 24.26 -16.77
C LEU A 17 35.52 23.29 -15.92
N VAL A 18 36.83 23.27 -16.12
CA VAL A 18 37.75 22.42 -15.34
C VAL A 18 37.81 22.89 -13.89
N CYS A 19 37.94 24.19 -13.64
CA CYS A 19 37.95 24.75 -12.28
C CYS A 19 36.63 24.49 -11.54
N SER A 20 35.48 24.59 -12.22
CA SER A 20 34.17 24.29 -11.63
C SER A 20 34.07 22.80 -11.25
N GLY A 21 34.50 21.89 -12.12
CA GLY A 21 34.50 20.46 -11.82
C GLY A 21 35.40 20.09 -10.63
N VAL A 22 36.59 20.69 -10.56
CA VAL A 22 37.51 20.49 -9.41
C VAL A 22 36.94 21.09 -8.13
N PHE A 23 36.32 22.27 -8.20
CA PHE A 23 35.70 22.91 -7.03
C PHE A 23 34.54 22.07 -6.48
N ILE A 24 33.67 21.55 -7.35
CA ILE A 24 32.58 20.63 -6.98
C ILE A 24 33.15 19.32 -6.40
N GLY A 25 34.23 18.78 -6.98
CA GLY A 25 34.87 17.54 -6.51
C GLY A 25 35.57 17.69 -5.15
N LEU A 26 36.19 18.84 -4.87
CA LEU A 26 36.85 19.10 -3.59
C LEU A 26 35.84 19.39 -2.46
N HIS A 27 34.67 19.94 -2.79
CA HIS A 27 33.58 20.19 -1.84
C HIS A 27 32.49 19.11 -1.88
N TRP A 28 32.76 17.94 -2.49
CA TRP A 28 31.77 16.88 -2.66
C TRP A 28 31.26 16.35 -1.32
N ASP A 29 32.15 16.17 -0.33
CA ASP A 29 31.80 15.68 1.01
C ASP A 29 31.02 16.72 1.85
N GLU A 30 31.17 18.02 1.56
CA GLU A 30 30.40 19.09 2.22
C GLU A 30 29.02 19.28 1.58
N TRP A 31 28.93 19.19 0.25
CA TRP A 31 27.67 19.38 -0.50
C TRP A 31 26.79 18.12 -0.47
N PHE A 32 27.39 16.94 -0.63
CA PHE A 32 26.72 15.65 -0.46
C PHE A 32 27.00 15.05 0.91
N LYS A 33 27.03 15.90 1.95
CA LYS A 33 26.93 15.41 3.31
C LYS A 33 25.55 14.81 3.48
N GLU A 34 25.43 13.53 3.13
CA GLU A 34 24.35 12.66 3.58
C GLU A 34 24.28 12.88 5.07
N THR A 35 23.18 13.51 5.48
CA THR A 35 22.92 13.80 6.87
C THR A 35 22.60 12.45 7.50
N ASN A 36 23.65 11.69 7.82
CA ASN A 36 23.60 10.75 8.91
C ASN A 36 23.41 11.63 10.15
N ASN A 37 22.15 11.92 10.45
CA ASN A 37 21.68 12.46 11.73
C ASN A 37 21.93 11.39 12.79
N ASP A 38 23.20 11.10 13.04
CA ASP A 38 23.65 10.42 14.23
C ASP A 38 23.77 11.50 15.31
N THR A 39 22.62 12.06 15.67
CA THR A 39 22.35 12.86 16.87
C THR A 39 20.86 13.22 16.88
N LEU A 40 20.12 12.50 17.74
CA LEU A 40 18.80 12.87 18.27
C LEU A 40 17.66 12.94 17.25
N ILE A 41 17.16 11.79 16.80
CA ILE A 41 15.74 11.64 16.51
C ILE A 41 15.07 11.47 17.90
N ASN A 42 14.81 12.54 18.65
CA ASN A 42 13.51 13.19 18.67
C ASN A 42 12.42 12.28 18.10
N GLU A 43 11.90 11.44 19.00
CA GLU A 43 10.47 11.23 19.21
C GLU A 43 9.63 12.35 18.57
N MET A 44 9.30 12.19 17.30
CA MET A 44 8.17 12.82 16.64
C MET A 44 7.39 11.69 15.98
N ASP A 45 6.65 11.00 16.84
CA ASP A 45 5.24 10.69 16.64
C ASP A 45 4.85 10.09 15.27
N SER A 46 5.30 8.86 15.07
CA SER A 46 4.42 7.83 14.51
C SER A 46 4.38 6.67 15.49
N ASN A 47 3.84 6.94 16.68
CA ASN A 47 3.38 5.88 17.58
C ASN A 47 2.10 5.25 17.00
N GLN A 48 2.21 4.72 15.79
CA GLN A 48 1.34 3.69 15.26
C GLN A 48 1.63 2.47 16.13
N ASN A 49 0.91 2.34 17.25
CA ASN A 49 0.98 1.17 18.12
C ASN A 49 0.53 -0.04 17.30
N LYS A 50 1.49 -0.66 16.62
CA LYS A 50 1.28 -1.94 15.94
C LYS A 50 0.93 -2.97 16.99
N ASN A 51 -0.23 -3.60 16.81
CA ASN A 51 -0.74 -4.60 17.73
C ASN A 51 -0.07 -5.95 17.41
N ASN A 52 0.99 -6.29 18.14
CA ASN A 52 1.68 -7.57 17.97
C ASN A 52 0.95 -8.74 18.66
N ASP A 53 0.07 -8.44 19.62
CA ASP A 53 -0.61 -9.43 20.47
C ASP A 53 -2.04 -9.76 20.02
N SER A 54 -2.60 -8.95 19.11
CA SER A 54 -3.98 -9.09 18.61
C SER A 54 -4.07 -8.72 17.13
N ILE A 55 -5.10 -9.26 16.47
CA ILE A 55 -5.43 -8.94 15.08
C ILE A 55 -6.79 -8.23 15.07
N ASP A 56 -6.83 -7.01 14.56
CA ASP A 56 -8.05 -6.22 14.45
C ASP A 56 -8.80 -6.61 13.18
N ILE A 57 -10.05 -7.03 13.34
CA ILE A 57 -10.92 -7.52 12.26
C ILE A 57 -12.05 -6.51 12.01
N PRO A 58 -12.09 -5.85 10.83
CA PRO A 58 -13.19 -4.96 10.48
C PRO A 58 -14.56 -5.66 10.45
N GLY A 59 -15.58 -5.01 11.02
CA GLY A 59 -16.97 -5.44 11.02
C GLY A 59 -17.81 -4.73 9.96
N PHE A 60 -18.78 -5.42 9.36
CA PHE A 60 -19.72 -4.83 8.39
C PHE A 60 -21.13 -5.37 8.61
N ASP A 61 -22.10 -4.48 8.81
CA ASP A 61 -23.51 -4.87 8.89
C ASP A 61 -24.12 -5.08 7.49
N ILE A 62 -23.81 -4.16 6.57
CA ILE A 62 -24.32 -4.15 5.19
C ILE A 62 -23.17 -3.83 4.23
N ILE A 63 -23.08 -4.57 3.13
CA ILE A 63 -22.20 -4.24 2.01
C ILE A 63 -23.06 -4.08 0.75
N ASN A 64 -22.88 -2.96 0.04
CA ASN A 64 -23.65 -2.64 -1.15
C ASN A 64 -22.96 -3.19 -2.41
N PHE A 65 -23.78 -3.76 -3.28
CA PHE A 65 -23.39 -4.31 -4.57
C PHE A 65 -24.32 -3.74 -5.64
N LYS A 66 -23.79 -3.64 -6.85
CA LYS A 66 -24.51 -3.25 -8.05
C LYS A 66 -25.10 -4.47 -8.74
N ALA A 67 -26.41 -4.44 -9.01
CA ALA A 67 -27.08 -5.48 -9.78
C ALA A 67 -26.55 -5.57 -11.22
N ASN A 68 -26.60 -6.77 -11.81
CA ASN A 68 -26.23 -7.02 -13.21
C ASN A 68 -24.83 -6.48 -13.58
N SER A 69 -23.90 -6.53 -12.62
CA SER A 69 -22.50 -6.14 -12.81
C SER A 69 -21.60 -7.19 -12.17
N LEU A 70 -20.50 -7.54 -12.83
CA LEU A 70 -19.44 -8.34 -12.22
C LEU A 70 -18.46 -7.46 -11.43
N ASN A 71 -18.31 -6.20 -11.81
CA ASN A 71 -17.43 -5.27 -11.12
C ASN A 71 -18.22 -4.51 -10.04
N GLN A 72 -17.68 -4.52 -8.84
CA GLN A 72 -18.34 -4.04 -7.63
C GLN A 72 -17.41 -3.05 -6.93
N GLU A 73 -17.95 -1.92 -6.49
CA GLU A 73 -17.22 -0.93 -5.69
C GLU A 73 -17.52 -1.20 -4.22
N ILE A 74 -16.54 -1.73 -3.49
CA ILE A 74 -16.65 -2.07 -2.06
C ILE A 74 -15.40 -1.56 -1.35
N GLN A 75 -15.42 -1.43 -0.03
CA GLN A 75 -14.25 -1.00 0.74
C GLN A 75 -13.91 -2.03 1.81
N LEU A 76 -13.04 -2.98 1.46
CA LEU A 76 -12.48 -3.95 2.40
C LEU A 76 -11.01 -3.62 2.63
N TYR A 77 -10.49 -3.79 3.84
CA TYR A 77 -9.12 -3.39 4.17
C TYR A 77 -8.52 -4.22 5.30
N ASN A 78 -7.20 -4.20 5.36
CA ASN A 78 -6.42 -4.63 6.50
C ASN A 78 -6.01 -3.39 7.32
N PRO A 79 -6.44 -3.23 8.58
CA PRO A 79 -6.00 -2.14 9.45
C PRO A 79 -4.48 -1.95 9.44
N TYR A 80 -4.00 -0.71 9.53
CA TYR A 80 -2.56 -0.43 9.49
C TYR A 80 -1.84 -0.99 10.73
N GLU A 81 -2.54 -1.01 11.86
CA GLU A 81 -2.08 -1.43 13.17
C GLU A 81 -1.80 -2.94 13.21
N ASN A 82 -2.37 -3.72 12.29
CA ASN A 82 -2.09 -5.14 12.17
C ASN A 82 -0.64 -5.40 11.75
N THR A 83 -0.18 -6.60 12.09
CA THR A 83 1.18 -7.11 11.80
C THR A 83 1.14 -8.43 11.04
N CYS A 84 0.05 -8.66 10.30
CA CYS A 84 -0.21 -9.87 9.54
C CYS A 84 -0.78 -9.52 8.16
N TYR A 85 -0.64 -10.45 7.22
CA TYR A 85 -1.35 -10.39 5.95
C TYR A 85 -2.79 -10.85 6.11
N PHE A 86 -3.71 -10.21 5.39
CA PHE A 86 -5.07 -10.70 5.20
C PHE A 86 -5.25 -11.32 3.82
N ARG A 87 -6.04 -12.38 3.75
CA ARG A 87 -6.73 -12.81 2.53
C ARG A 87 -8.22 -12.86 2.82
N LEU A 88 -8.98 -12.07 2.09
CA LEU A 88 -10.40 -11.89 2.28
C LEU A 88 -11.17 -12.76 1.29
N SER A 89 -12.21 -13.45 1.76
CA SER A 89 -13.10 -14.22 0.90
C SER A 89 -14.55 -13.87 1.20
N LEU A 90 -15.33 -13.60 0.15
CA LEU A 90 -16.76 -13.34 0.23
C LEU A 90 -17.53 -14.60 -0.15
N TYR A 91 -18.52 -14.97 0.65
CA TYR A 91 -19.40 -16.10 0.39
C TYR A 91 -20.86 -15.71 0.54
N PHE A 92 -21.72 -16.38 -0.22
CA PHE A 92 -23.14 -16.48 0.13
C PHE A 92 -23.33 -17.30 1.41
N ASN A 93 -24.53 -17.20 2.00
CA ASN A 93 -24.91 -17.93 3.19
C ASN A 93 -24.93 -19.46 3.01
N ASP A 94 -25.05 -19.94 1.77
CA ASP A 94 -24.97 -21.37 1.42
C ASP A 94 -23.53 -21.89 1.26
N GLY A 95 -22.52 -21.02 1.45
CA GLY A 95 -21.10 -21.35 1.31
C GLY A 95 -20.55 -21.20 -0.11
N THR A 96 -21.35 -20.72 -1.07
CA THR A 96 -20.86 -20.43 -2.42
C THR A 96 -19.86 -19.27 -2.39
N LEU A 97 -18.65 -19.50 -2.90
CA LEU A 97 -17.60 -18.46 -3.01
C LEU A 97 -17.96 -17.46 -4.10
N LEU A 98 -17.96 -16.17 -3.75
CA LEU A 98 -18.23 -15.07 -4.67
C LEU A 98 -16.96 -14.42 -5.20
N TRP A 99 -15.97 -14.25 -4.31
CA TRP A 99 -14.73 -13.55 -4.60
C TRP A 99 -13.69 -13.85 -3.52
N GLN A 100 -12.41 -13.77 -3.88
CA GLN A 100 -11.27 -13.83 -2.96
C GLN A 100 -10.23 -12.79 -3.37
N SER A 101 -9.62 -12.14 -2.38
CA SER A 101 -8.52 -11.19 -2.58
C SER A 101 -7.18 -11.88 -2.78
N ASP A 102 -6.21 -11.13 -3.30
CA ASP A 102 -4.80 -11.39 -3.05
C ASP A 102 -4.45 -11.14 -1.57
N LEU A 103 -3.17 -11.26 -1.20
CA LEU A 103 -2.71 -10.90 0.14
C LEU A 103 -2.72 -9.37 0.31
N LEU A 104 -3.28 -8.89 1.42
CA LEU A 104 -3.33 -7.48 1.79
C LEU A 104 -2.36 -7.22 2.94
N GLU A 105 -1.41 -6.32 2.72
CA GLU A 105 -0.54 -5.78 3.77
C GLU A 105 -1.32 -4.89 4.75
N PRO A 106 -0.82 -4.71 5.97
CA PRO A 106 -1.38 -3.73 6.89
C PRO A 106 -1.47 -2.34 6.25
N GLY A 107 -2.66 -1.76 6.22
CA GLY A 107 -2.96 -0.48 5.59
C GLY A 107 -3.46 -0.57 4.14
N GLU A 108 -3.43 -1.75 3.52
CA GLU A 108 -3.96 -1.94 2.16
C GLU A 108 -5.48 -2.13 2.14
N ALA A 109 -6.09 -1.70 1.03
CA ALA A 109 -7.52 -1.76 0.82
C ALA A 109 -7.87 -2.22 -0.60
N VAL A 110 -8.96 -2.97 -0.68
CA VAL A 110 -9.63 -3.35 -1.92
C VAL A 110 -10.84 -2.45 -2.11
N GLN A 111 -10.79 -1.65 -3.17
CA GLN A 111 -11.85 -0.70 -3.54
C GLN A 111 -12.77 -1.21 -4.66
N GLN A 112 -12.28 -2.19 -5.43
CA GLN A 112 -13.02 -2.81 -6.52
C GLN A 112 -12.82 -4.32 -6.49
N VAL A 113 -13.90 -5.07 -6.66
CA VAL A 113 -13.85 -6.52 -6.81
C VAL A 113 -14.58 -6.98 -8.06
N THR A 114 -14.09 -8.04 -8.68
CA THR A 114 -14.77 -8.73 -9.77
C THR A 114 -15.31 -10.04 -9.25
N ILE A 115 -16.64 -10.13 -9.07
CA ILE A 115 -17.32 -11.34 -8.62
C ILE A 115 -17.52 -12.34 -9.77
N GLN A 116 -17.69 -13.61 -9.43
CA GLN A 116 -17.76 -14.70 -10.42
C GLN A 116 -19.09 -14.77 -11.19
N LYS A 117 -20.15 -14.15 -10.67
CA LYS A 117 -21.51 -14.18 -11.25
C LYS A 117 -22.23 -12.88 -10.95
N GLU A 118 -23.04 -12.42 -11.91
CA GLU A 118 -23.94 -11.28 -11.71
C GLU A 118 -25.00 -11.59 -10.65
N LEU A 119 -25.37 -10.54 -9.91
CA LEU A 119 -26.34 -10.60 -8.83
C LEU A 119 -27.65 -9.96 -9.26
N GLU A 120 -28.76 -10.57 -8.86
CA GLU A 120 -30.10 -9.99 -9.00
C GLU A 120 -30.33 -8.97 -7.87
N ILE A 121 -31.23 -8.01 -8.11
CA ILE A 121 -31.60 -7.02 -7.10
C ILE A 121 -32.22 -7.75 -5.89
N GLY A 122 -31.77 -7.43 -4.69
CA GLY A 122 -32.27 -8.08 -3.48
C GLY A 122 -31.40 -7.87 -2.25
N MET A 123 -31.91 -8.38 -1.12
CA MET A 123 -31.20 -8.43 0.16
C MET A 123 -30.82 -9.88 0.44
N TYR A 124 -29.53 -10.17 0.51
CA TYR A 124 -29.01 -11.50 0.84
C TYR A 124 -28.48 -11.47 2.27
N GLU A 125 -29.21 -12.12 3.18
CA GLU A 125 -28.87 -12.14 4.59
C GLU A 125 -27.84 -13.22 4.92
N ASN A 126 -27.07 -12.99 5.98
CA ASN A 126 -26.09 -13.94 6.52
C ASN A 126 -25.00 -14.35 5.52
N CYS A 127 -24.66 -13.47 4.57
CA CYS A 127 -23.45 -13.63 3.77
C CYS A 127 -22.23 -13.58 4.67
N ILE A 128 -21.13 -14.20 4.23
CA ILE A 128 -19.93 -14.36 5.05
C ILE A 128 -18.77 -13.59 4.42
N LEU A 129 -18.10 -12.77 5.23
CA LEU A 129 -16.78 -12.24 4.92
C LEU A 129 -15.77 -12.94 5.84
N LYS A 130 -14.90 -13.74 5.22
CA LYS A 130 -13.86 -14.51 5.91
C LYS A 130 -12.52 -13.80 5.81
N TYR A 131 -11.82 -13.75 6.93
CA TYR A 131 -10.47 -13.22 7.11
C TYR A 131 -9.52 -14.38 7.38
N ASP A 132 -8.80 -14.82 6.35
CA ASP A 132 -7.63 -15.69 6.54
C ASP A 132 -6.42 -14.79 6.86
N CYS A 133 -5.75 -15.05 7.98
CA CYS A 133 -4.64 -14.24 8.46
C CYS A 133 -3.34 -15.04 8.36
N PHE A 134 -2.25 -14.39 7.95
CA PHE A 134 -0.94 -15.05 7.81
C PHE A 134 0.16 -14.20 8.43
N GLN A 135 1.17 -14.87 9.00
CA GLN A 135 2.42 -14.22 9.36
C GLN A 135 3.05 -13.59 8.12
N MET A 136 3.72 -12.45 8.32
CA MET A 136 4.47 -11.77 7.26
C MET A 136 5.85 -12.42 7.07
N ASN A 137 5.85 -13.70 6.76
CA ASN A 137 7.05 -14.49 6.45
C ASN A 137 6.90 -15.17 5.08
N GLU A 138 7.99 -15.70 4.54
CA GLU A 138 8.00 -16.35 3.21
C GLU A 138 7.08 -17.58 3.15
N GLU A 139 6.90 -18.27 4.29
CA GLU A 139 6.06 -19.47 4.40
C GLU A 139 4.56 -19.17 4.49
N LEU A 140 4.19 -17.88 4.68
CA LEU A 140 2.83 -17.44 4.96
C LEU A 140 2.16 -18.30 6.03
N THR A 141 2.82 -18.44 7.18
CA THR A 141 2.33 -19.30 8.26
C THR A 141 0.93 -18.85 8.72
N PRO A 142 -0.09 -19.73 8.71
CA PRO A 142 -1.44 -19.35 9.11
C PRO A 142 -1.51 -18.88 10.57
N LEU A 143 -2.27 -17.81 10.79
CA LEU A 143 -2.63 -17.28 12.10
C LEU A 143 -4.12 -17.51 12.36
N ASN A 144 -4.58 -17.15 13.57
CA ASN A 144 -6.00 -17.15 13.89
C ASN A 144 -6.73 -16.15 12.98
N GLY A 145 -7.57 -16.65 12.10
CA GLY A 145 -8.48 -15.86 11.28
C GLY A 145 -9.82 -15.59 11.96
N SER A 146 -10.72 -14.98 11.22
CA SER A 146 -12.09 -14.72 11.69
C SER A 146 -13.08 -14.81 10.53
N GLN A 147 -14.37 -14.90 10.85
CA GLN A 147 -15.44 -14.71 9.89
C GLN A 147 -16.51 -13.84 10.52
N ILE A 148 -17.06 -12.93 9.73
CA ILE A 148 -18.21 -12.12 10.12
C ILE A 148 -19.37 -12.42 9.18
N THR A 149 -20.58 -12.14 9.67
CA THR A 149 -21.79 -12.18 8.84
C THR A 149 -22.19 -10.75 8.49
N PHE A 150 -22.69 -10.56 7.28
CA PHE A 150 -23.20 -9.27 6.79
C PHE A 150 -24.42 -9.49 5.89
N THR A 151 -25.16 -8.41 5.66
CA THR A 151 -26.24 -8.39 4.66
C THR A 151 -25.72 -7.79 3.36
N MET A 152 -25.83 -8.51 2.26
CA MET A 152 -25.51 -7.99 0.94
C MET A 152 -26.74 -7.30 0.36
N ASN A 153 -26.65 -5.99 0.17
CA ASN A 153 -27.69 -5.21 -0.51
C ASN A 153 -27.30 -5.04 -1.98
N VAL A 154 -28.10 -5.60 -2.89
CA VAL A 154 -27.87 -5.51 -4.34
C VAL A 154 -28.91 -4.58 -4.96
N SER A 155 -28.45 -3.47 -5.56
CA SER A 155 -29.30 -2.41 -6.15
C SER A 155 -28.87 -1.97 -7.54
#